data_AF-A0ABD3P508-F1
#
_entry.id   AF-A0ABD3P508-F1
#
_cell.length_a   1.000
_cell.length_b   1.000
_cell.length_c   1.000
_cell.angle_alpha   90.00
_cell.angle_beta   90.00
_cell.angle_gamma   90.00
#
_symmetry.space_group_name_H-M   'P 1'
#
loop_
_entity.id
_entity.type
_entity.pdbx_description
1 polymer ?
#
loop_
_entity_poly.entity_id
_entity_poly.type
_entity_poly.pdbx_seq_one_letter_code
_entity_poly.pdbx_strand_id
1 'polypeptide(L)'
;MAATSQTNPLATATNPNKRPRPRRIKQSSLGLPTHEEEFFHVQTKYGTPDGKSDPWQVRLLSFLNSKGMQHFLIGLLMLDVTILFIELALDAFFPSCYIVQRDAVSCCPGDNENTHYSAAVSRLLEGADGHDELCEAPLMETSYQAGCDDHKYHGVHVVHDVLFSLTILILSIFEVELLTMMYLIGVDKFFVRVLYIVDLFIVTVSLVLEILFRTLHNQIASDLIGILIFFRLWRFVRIGHGLIASTYEMQEEKLEMWKEYVEELEKIVKRVGENLPQNRPHSFSDENEQEREPARNL
;
A
#
# COMPACT_ATOMS: atom_id res chain seq x y z
N MET A 1 -15.06 73.22 45.93
CA MET A 1 -15.10 71.82 46.38
C MET A 1 -15.28 70.95 45.15
N ALA A 2 -14.20 70.41 44.61
CA ALA A 2 -14.23 69.45 43.50
C ALA A 2 -13.12 68.44 43.79
N ALA A 3 -13.51 67.22 44.17
CA ALA A 3 -12.61 66.12 44.45
C ALA A 3 -12.58 65.21 43.21
N THR A 4 -11.47 65.23 42.48
CA THR A 4 -11.20 64.34 41.35
C THR A 4 -10.60 63.04 41.88
N SER A 5 -11.39 61.97 41.80
CA SER A 5 -11.00 60.60 42.12
C SER A 5 -10.20 60.01 40.95
N GLN A 6 -8.90 59.80 41.14
CA GLN A 6 -8.03 59.10 40.18
C GLN A 6 -8.08 57.59 40.46
N THR A 7 -8.68 56.83 39.54
CA THR A 7 -8.59 55.37 39.48
C THR A 7 -7.41 54.96 38.60
N ASN A 8 -6.40 54.34 39.20
CA ASN A 8 -5.28 53.76 38.46
C ASN A 8 -5.68 52.40 37.84
N PRO A 9 -5.37 52.13 36.56
CA PRO A 9 -5.60 50.83 35.96
C PRO A 9 -4.56 49.81 36.42
N LEU A 10 -5.06 48.65 36.85
CA LEU A 10 -4.30 47.47 37.26
C LEU A 10 -3.58 46.88 36.04
N ALA A 11 -2.25 46.94 36.05
CA ALA A 11 -1.40 46.38 35.01
C ALA A 11 -1.40 44.84 35.10
N THR A 12 -2.00 44.19 34.11
CA THR A 12 -2.02 42.73 33.95
C THR A 12 -0.63 42.23 33.59
N ALA A 13 0.06 41.58 34.53
CA ALA A 13 1.36 40.97 34.34
C ALA A 13 1.27 39.81 33.32
N THR A 14 1.81 40.04 32.12
CA THR A 14 1.99 39.01 31.10
C THR A 14 3.16 38.11 31.46
N ASN A 15 2.87 36.82 31.67
CA ASN A 15 3.83 35.80 32.06
C ASN A 15 4.89 35.57 30.95
N PRO A 16 6.19 35.83 31.21
CA PRO A 16 7.26 35.76 30.21
C PRO A 16 7.68 34.33 29.83
N ASN A 17 7.09 33.29 30.43
CA ASN A 17 7.53 31.90 30.24
C ASN A 17 6.67 31.10 29.24
N LYS A 18 5.84 31.77 28.42
CA LYS A 18 5.04 31.10 27.38
C LYS A 18 5.91 30.89 26.14
N ARG A 19 6.61 29.74 26.09
CA ARG A 19 7.26 29.27 24.85
C ARG A 19 6.22 29.24 23.72
N PRO A 20 6.52 29.75 22.52
CA PRO A 20 5.58 29.72 21.40
C PRO A 20 5.26 28.26 21.09
N ARG A 21 3.98 27.87 21.26
CA ARG A 21 3.51 26.56 20.84
C ARG A 21 3.60 26.50 19.32
N PRO A 22 4.25 25.47 18.73
CA PRO A 22 4.30 25.33 17.28
C PRO A 22 2.88 25.31 16.70
N ARG A 23 2.70 25.96 15.55
CA ARG A 23 1.42 25.98 14.83
C ARG A 23 1.09 24.54 14.43
N ARG A 24 0.09 23.94 15.09
CA ARG A 24 -0.44 22.60 14.79
C ARG A 24 -1.04 22.62 13.37
N ILE A 25 -0.35 22.01 12.42
CA ILE A 25 -0.85 21.83 11.05
C ILE A 25 -1.81 20.65 11.10
N LYS A 26 -3.12 20.90 10.93
CA LYS A 26 -4.12 19.84 10.79
C LYS A 26 -3.81 19.02 9.52
N GLN A 27 -3.14 17.89 9.67
CA GLN A 27 -3.02 16.89 8.61
C GLN A 27 -4.22 15.95 8.68
N SER A 28 -5.11 16.08 7.70
CA SER A 28 -6.18 15.12 7.43
C SER A 28 -5.90 14.48 6.09
N SER A 29 -5.19 13.35 6.07
CA SER A 29 -5.18 12.40 4.94
C SER A 29 -4.29 11.20 5.28
N LEU A 30 -4.86 10.01 5.10
CA LEU A 30 -4.37 8.61 4.97
C LEU A 30 -2.86 8.34 4.75
N GLY A 31 -1.97 9.08 5.40
CA GLY A 31 -0.54 9.11 5.13
C GLY A 31 0.15 7.96 5.78
N LEU A 32 1.23 7.48 5.15
CA LEU A 32 2.19 6.64 5.85
C LEU A 32 2.58 7.40 7.13
N PRO A 33 2.31 6.81 8.30
CA PRO A 33 2.44 7.48 9.58
C PRO A 33 3.92 7.68 9.86
N THR A 34 4.45 8.84 9.49
CA THR A 34 5.69 9.32 10.08
C THR A 34 5.27 10.04 11.35
N HIS A 35 5.39 9.34 12.47
CA HIS A 35 5.06 9.83 13.81
C HIS A 35 5.48 11.31 13.95
N GLU A 36 4.68 12.17 14.58
CA GLU A 36 5.12 13.55 14.86
C GLU A 36 6.47 13.53 15.61
N GLU A 37 6.65 12.53 16.47
CA GLU A 37 7.93 12.22 17.14
C GLU A 37 9.06 11.77 16.21
N GLU A 38 8.76 11.09 15.10
CA GLU A 38 9.75 10.71 14.09
C GLU A 38 10.18 11.95 13.30
N PHE A 39 9.25 12.85 12.98
CA PHE A 39 9.60 14.15 12.39
C PHE A 39 10.47 14.97 13.35
N PHE A 40 10.11 15.04 14.63
CA PHE A 40 10.94 15.68 15.66
C PHE A 40 12.30 14.98 15.83
N HIS A 41 12.35 13.65 15.73
CA HIS A 41 13.60 12.91 15.81
C HIS A 41 14.53 13.21 14.62
N VAL A 42 13.98 13.25 13.40
CA VAL A 42 14.74 13.63 12.20
C VAL A 42 15.19 15.08 12.29
N GLN A 43 14.32 15.98 12.75
CA GLN A 43 14.66 17.39 12.92
C GLN A 43 15.69 17.62 14.02
N THR A 44 15.70 16.83 15.09
CA THR A 44 16.72 16.91 16.15
C THR A 44 18.04 16.26 15.73
N LYS A 45 17.99 15.18 14.95
CA LYS A 45 19.18 14.45 14.49
C LYS A 45 19.90 15.14 13.34
N TYR A 46 19.16 15.69 12.38
CA TYR A 46 19.72 16.30 11.17
C TYR A 46 19.60 17.83 11.16
N GLY A 47 18.78 18.42 12.02
CA GLY A 47 18.57 19.87 12.04
C GLY A 47 19.82 20.63 12.44
N THR A 48 20.19 21.58 11.60
CA THR A 48 21.31 22.48 11.84
C THR A 48 20.96 23.44 12.99
N PRO A 49 21.81 23.60 14.04
CA PRO A 49 21.54 24.49 15.17
C PRO A 49 21.27 25.95 14.78
N ASP A 50 21.81 26.38 13.64
CA ASP A 50 21.77 27.76 13.15
C ASP A 50 20.52 28.12 12.34
N GLY A 51 19.60 27.18 12.09
CA GLY A 51 18.32 27.45 11.39
C GLY A 51 18.44 28.02 9.96
N LYS A 52 19.64 28.04 9.37
CA LYS A 52 19.92 28.72 8.09
C LYS A 52 19.82 27.83 6.85
N SER A 53 19.76 26.52 7.00
CA SER A 53 19.58 25.60 5.89
C SER A 53 18.92 24.32 6.40
N ASP A 54 17.70 24.07 5.92
CA ASP A 54 17.07 22.77 6.10
C ASP A 54 17.89 21.73 5.35
N PRO A 55 18.40 20.69 6.02
CA PRO A 55 19.12 19.61 5.37
C PRO A 55 18.20 18.91 4.36
N TRP A 56 18.76 18.40 3.27
CA TRP A 56 17.98 17.81 2.17
C TRP A 56 17.08 16.64 2.65
N GLN A 57 17.45 15.97 3.74
CA GLN A 57 16.68 14.91 4.39
C GLN A 57 15.32 15.41 4.90
N VAL A 58 15.26 16.60 5.51
CA VAL A 58 14.00 17.17 6.01
C VAL A 58 13.12 17.58 4.83
N ARG A 59 13.72 18.09 3.75
CA ARG A 59 13.00 18.38 2.51
C ARG A 59 12.43 17.12 1.87
N LEU A 60 13.21 16.04 1.81
CA LEU A 60 12.78 14.77 1.26
C LEU A 60 11.65 14.14 2.09
N LEU A 61 11.76 14.19 3.43
CA LEU A 61 10.70 13.74 4.34
C LEU A 61 9.42 14.56 4.14
N SER A 62 9.54 15.90 4.06
CA SER A 62 8.40 16.78 3.80
C SER A 62 7.76 16.55 2.43
N PHE A 63 8.56 16.12 1.44
CA PHE A 63 8.10 15.79 0.10
C PHE A 63 7.38 14.44 0.05
N LEU A 64 7.92 13.42 0.71
CA LEU A 64 7.27 12.11 0.88
C LEU A 64 5.94 12.23 1.60
N ASN A 65 5.89 13.04 2.67
CA ASN A 65 4.66 13.31 3.41
C ASN A 65 3.77 14.40 2.75
N SER A 66 4.08 14.80 1.52
CA SER A 66 3.21 15.72 0.78
C SER A 66 1.94 14.97 0.36
N LYS A 67 0.78 15.60 0.58
CA LYS A 67 -0.53 15.03 0.20
C LYS A 67 -0.57 14.60 -1.27
N GLY A 68 0.08 15.36 -2.14
CA GLY A 68 0.16 15.02 -3.57
C GLY A 68 0.94 13.73 -3.82
N MET A 69 2.11 13.58 -3.18
CA MET A 69 2.94 12.38 -3.32
C MET A 69 2.23 11.16 -2.74
N GLN A 70 1.60 11.32 -1.59
CA GLN A 70 0.84 10.26 -0.94
C GLN A 70 -0.35 9.78 -1.79
N HIS A 71 -1.14 10.69 -2.36
CA HIS A 71 -2.21 10.31 -3.30
C HIS A 71 -1.67 9.65 -4.56
N PHE A 72 -0.51 10.10 -5.05
CA PHE A 72 0.16 9.47 -6.19
C PHE A 72 0.58 8.03 -5.87
N LEU A 73 1.21 7.78 -4.72
CA LEU A 73 1.62 6.45 -4.28
C LEU A 73 0.44 5.50 -4.07
N ILE A 74 -0.65 6.01 -3.46
CA ILE A 74 -1.91 5.25 -3.35
C ILE A 74 -2.47 4.93 -4.74
N GLY A 75 -2.41 5.88 -5.67
CA GLY A 75 -2.84 5.68 -7.06
C GLY A 75 -2.01 4.62 -7.78
N LEU A 76 -0.68 4.66 -7.67
CA LEU A 76 0.23 3.64 -8.22
C LEU A 76 -0.07 2.25 -7.64
N LEU A 77 -0.44 2.20 -6.37
CA LEU A 77 -0.76 0.93 -5.73
C LEU A 77 -2.07 0.36 -6.27
N MET A 78 -3.11 1.19 -6.40
CA MET A 78 -4.38 0.76 -6.98
C MET A 78 -4.21 0.33 -8.44
N LEU A 79 -3.31 1.02 -9.17
CA LEU A 79 -2.91 0.63 -10.52
C LEU A 79 -2.22 -0.74 -10.54
N ASP A 80 -1.28 -1.01 -9.63
CA ASP A 80 -0.60 -2.31 -9.50
C ASP A 80 -1.58 -3.46 -9.26
N VAL A 81 -2.52 -3.28 -8.33
CA VAL A 81 -3.59 -4.26 -8.08
C VAL A 81 -4.44 -4.47 -9.33
N THR A 82 -4.76 -3.39 -10.06
CA THR A 82 -5.54 -3.49 -11.29
C THR A 82 -4.78 -4.25 -12.38
N ILE A 83 -3.47 -3.98 -12.54
CA ILE A 83 -2.59 -4.69 -13.48
C ILE A 83 -2.54 -6.17 -13.13
N LEU A 84 -2.41 -6.53 -11.86
CA LEU A 84 -2.43 -7.92 -11.40
C LEU A 84 -3.71 -8.63 -11.85
N PHE A 85 -4.88 -8.02 -11.66
CA PHE A 85 -6.14 -8.61 -12.13
C PHE A 85 -6.19 -8.77 -13.64
N ILE A 86 -5.63 -7.81 -14.39
CA ILE A 86 -5.56 -7.89 -15.85
C ILE A 86 -4.62 -9.02 -16.28
N GLU A 87 -3.44 -9.15 -15.66
CA GLU A 87 -2.50 -10.25 -15.95
C GLU A 87 -3.14 -11.62 -15.64
N LEU A 88 -3.77 -11.78 -14.47
CA LEU A 88 -4.48 -13.02 -14.13
C LEU A 88 -5.63 -13.33 -15.10
N ALA A 89 -6.36 -12.31 -15.57
CA ALA A 89 -7.40 -12.50 -16.55
C ALA A 89 -6.83 -12.91 -17.91
N LEU A 90 -5.74 -12.29 -18.35
CA LEU A 90 -5.05 -12.65 -19.59
C LEU A 90 -4.53 -14.10 -19.53
N ASP A 91 -3.92 -14.51 -18.42
CA ASP A 91 -3.44 -15.88 -18.22
C ASP A 91 -4.60 -16.89 -18.20
N ALA A 92 -5.76 -16.50 -17.69
CA ALA A 92 -6.95 -17.36 -17.66
C ALA A 92 -7.63 -17.49 -19.03
N PHE A 93 -7.68 -16.41 -19.82
CA PHE A 93 -8.34 -16.41 -21.13
C PHE A 93 -7.44 -16.88 -22.27
N PHE A 94 -6.13 -16.65 -22.15
CA PHE A 94 -5.11 -17.00 -23.14
C PHE A 94 -4.00 -17.83 -22.46
N PRO A 95 -4.33 -19.03 -21.96
CA PRO A 95 -3.34 -19.87 -21.31
C PRO A 95 -2.18 -20.17 -22.27
N SER A 96 -0.97 -20.20 -21.73
CA SER A 96 0.20 -20.60 -22.52
C SER A 96 -0.01 -22.03 -23.04
N CYS A 97 0.37 -22.24 -24.30
CA CYS A 97 0.13 -23.52 -24.99
C CYS A 97 0.80 -24.73 -24.30
N TYR A 98 1.82 -24.49 -23.48
CA TYR A 98 2.44 -25.51 -22.63
C TYR A 98 1.50 -26.13 -21.59
N ILE A 99 0.46 -25.41 -21.15
CA ILE A 99 -0.45 -25.86 -20.07
C ILE A 99 -1.67 -26.61 -20.62
N VAL A 100 -2.15 -26.28 -21.82
CA VAL A 100 -3.36 -26.88 -22.42
C VAL A 100 -3.02 -27.57 -23.74
N GLN A 101 -2.66 -28.86 -23.65
CA GLN A 101 -2.30 -29.71 -24.80
C GLN A 101 -3.45 -29.90 -25.82
N ARG A 102 -4.69 -29.47 -25.52
CA ARG A 102 -5.85 -29.57 -26.42
C ARG A 102 -5.86 -28.54 -27.57
N ASP A 103 -5.07 -27.48 -27.50
CA ASP A 103 -5.03 -26.43 -28.52
C ASP A 103 -3.86 -26.58 -29.51
N ALA A 104 -3.09 -27.65 -29.39
CA ALA A 104 -2.01 -27.93 -30.31
C ALA A 104 -2.58 -28.46 -31.65
N VAL A 105 -2.47 -27.66 -32.71
CA VAL A 105 -2.97 -28.01 -34.04
C VAL A 105 -2.00 -28.99 -34.68
N SER A 106 -2.40 -30.26 -34.84
CA SER A 106 -1.65 -31.19 -35.69
C SER A 106 -2.06 -30.98 -37.15
N CYS A 107 -1.34 -30.15 -37.88
CA CYS A 107 -1.51 -30.10 -39.34
C CYS A 107 -0.85 -31.33 -39.97
N CYS A 108 -1.64 -32.20 -40.58
CA CYS A 108 -1.12 -33.26 -41.45
C CYS A 108 -0.62 -32.65 -42.77
N PRO A 109 0.53 -33.08 -43.32
CA PRO A 109 0.77 -32.92 -44.75
C PRO A 109 -0.22 -33.83 -45.49
N GLY A 110 -0.92 -33.29 -46.49
CA GLY A 110 -1.68 -34.12 -47.42
C GLY A 110 -0.69 -34.96 -48.23
N ASP A 111 -0.67 -36.27 -47.99
CA ASP A 111 0.06 -37.24 -48.80
C ASP A 111 -0.56 -37.28 -50.20
N ASN A 112 -0.17 -36.34 -51.05
CA ASN A 112 -0.22 -36.49 -52.49
C ASN A 112 1.22 -36.61 -52.98
N GLU A 113 1.65 -37.85 -53.13
CA GLU A 113 2.97 -38.33 -53.54
C GLU A 113 3.43 -37.87 -54.94
N ASN A 114 2.84 -36.83 -55.55
CA ASN A 114 3.13 -36.46 -56.94
C ASN A 114 3.19 -34.96 -57.27
N THR A 115 3.28 -34.07 -56.29
CA THR A 115 3.42 -32.63 -56.58
C THR A 115 4.67 -32.03 -55.96
N HIS A 116 5.72 -32.04 -56.78
CA HIS A 116 7.01 -31.36 -56.61
C HIS A 116 6.89 -29.82 -56.65
N TYR A 117 5.95 -29.18 -55.97
CA TYR A 117 5.94 -27.71 -55.87
C TYR A 117 5.40 -27.20 -54.52
N SER A 118 6.31 -26.51 -53.82
CA SER A 118 6.08 -25.45 -52.84
C SER A 118 5.55 -25.80 -51.45
N ALA A 119 6.51 -25.90 -50.53
CA ALA A 119 6.42 -25.65 -49.09
C ALA A 119 6.00 -24.20 -48.72
N ALA A 120 5.05 -23.60 -49.46
CA ALA A 120 4.61 -22.21 -49.27
C ALA A 120 3.18 -22.09 -48.69
N VAL A 121 2.48 -23.19 -48.41
CA VAL A 121 1.05 -23.16 -48.06
C VAL A 121 0.78 -23.04 -46.54
N SER A 122 1.75 -23.30 -45.66
CA SER A 122 1.51 -23.24 -44.20
C SER A 122 1.61 -21.84 -43.58
N ARG A 123 1.57 -20.77 -44.38
CA ARG A 123 1.67 -19.37 -43.90
C ARG A 123 0.63 -18.42 -44.52
N LEU A 124 -0.55 -18.92 -44.89
CA LEU A 124 -1.65 -18.13 -45.44
C LEU A 124 -2.81 -17.94 -44.44
N LEU A 125 -2.50 -17.59 -43.19
CA LEU A 125 -3.51 -17.10 -42.21
C LEU A 125 -3.56 -15.57 -42.24
N GLU A 126 -3.71 -15.00 -43.43
CA GLU A 126 -4.09 -13.61 -43.63
C GLU A 126 -5.38 -13.59 -44.45
N GLY A 127 -6.51 -13.55 -43.74
CA GLY A 127 -7.83 -13.14 -44.21
C GLY A 127 -8.32 -13.73 -45.54
N ALA A 128 -8.94 -14.91 -45.51
CA ALA A 128 -9.85 -15.33 -46.56
C ALA A 128 -11.10 -15.96 -45.95
N ASP A 129 -12.21 -15.23 -46.03
CA ASP A 129 -13.56 -15.65 -45.70
C ASP A 129 -14.00 -16.81 -46.62
N GLY A 130 -13.74 -18.05 -46.19
CA GLY A 130 -14.17 -19.26 -46.89
C GLY A 130 -14.32 -20.41 -45.91
N HIS A 131 -15.55 -20.88 -45.72
CA HIS A 131 -15.94 -21.96 -44.80
C HIS A 131 -15.52 -23.36 -45.30
N ASP A 132 -14.23 -23.59 -45.52
CA ASP A 132 -13.73 -24.95 -45.75
C ASP A 132 -13.19 -25.49 -44.43
N GLU A 133 -13.89 -26.49 -43.87
CA GLU A 133 -13.47 -27.24 -42.69
C GLU A 133 -12.05 -27.76 -42.91
N LEU A 134 -11.07 -27.19 -42.21
CA LEU A 134 -9.63 -27.49 -42.37
C LEU A 134 -9.26 -28.96 -42.05
N CYS A 135 -10.21 -29.79 -41.59
CA CYS A 135 -10.02 -31.22 -41.34
C CYS A 135 -11.30 -32.00 -41.69
N GLU A 136 -11.27 -32.82 -42.74
CA GLU A 136 -12.35 -33.76 -43.08
C GLU A 136 -12.35 -34.91 -42.05
N ALA A 137 -13.51 -35.18 -41.42
CA ALA A 137 -13.65 -36.26 -40.44
C ALA A 137 -13.58 -37.65 -41.12
N PRO A 138 -13.01 -38.70 -40.50
CA PRO A 138 -12.57 -38.80 -39.10
C PRO A 138 -11.11 -38.37 -38.87
N LEU A 139 -10.88 -37.70 -37.74
CA LEU A 139 -9.55 -37.36 -37.24
C LEU A 139 -8.74 -38.64 -37.01
N MET A 140 -7.69 -38.88 -37.81
CA MET A 140 -6.75 -39.97 -37.58
C MET A 140 -5.68 -39.54 -36.57
N GLU A 141 -5.39 -40.39 -35.59
CA GLU A 141 -4.26 -40.22 -34.68
C GLU A 141 -2.95 -40.30 -35.49
N THR A 142 -2.21 -39.20 -35.57
CA THR A 142 -0.88 -39.20 -36.19
C THR A 142 0.20 -39.26 -35.12
N SER A 143 1.38 -39.80 -35.47
CA SER A 143 2.53 -39.90 -34.56
C SER A 143 3.29 -38.58 -34.39
N TYR A 144 2.77 -37.46 -34.92
CA TYR A 144 3.45 -36.17 -34.85
C TYR A 144 3.13 -35.49 -33.52
N GLN A 145 4.19 -35.05 -32.83
CA GLN A 145 4.05 -34.31 -31.58
C GLN A 145 3.42 -32.95 -31.88
N ALA A 146 2.22 -32.71 -31.34
CA ALA A 146 1.50 -31.46 -31.55
C ALA A 146 2.37 -30.28 -31.05
N GLY A 147 2.68 -29.35 -31.95
CA GLY A 147 3.54 -28.20 -31.68
C GLY A 147 2.74 -27.00 -31.19
N CYS A 148 3.32 -26.23 -30.29
CA CYS A 148 2.75 -24.94 -29.89
C CYS A 148 3.14 -23.86 -30.90
N ASP A 149 2.14 -23.13 -31.40
CA ASP A 149 2.38 -21.92 -32.19
C ASP A 149 2.43 -20.70 -31.25
N ASP A 150 3.63 -20.36 -30.82
CA ASP A 150 3.92 -19.18 -29.99
C ASP A 150 3.56 -17.84 -30.70
N HIS A 151 3.20 -17.86 -31.99
CA HIS A 151 2.84 -16.66 -32.73
C HIS A 151 1.34 -16.43 -32.91
N LYS A 152 0.47 -17.33 -32.42
CA LYS A 152 -0.99 -17.25 -32.61
C LYS A 152 -1.60 -15.94 -32.07
N TYR A 153 -1.08 -15.42 -30.96
CA TYR A 153 -1.59 -14.20 -30.33
C TYR A 153 -0.47 -13.17 -30.07
N HIS A 154 0.17 -12.69 -31.14
CA HIS A 154 1.26 -11.71 -31.03
C HIS A 154 0.90 -10.48 -30.18
N GLY A 155 -0.33 -9.96 -30.30
CA GLY A 155 -0.77 -8.81 -29.50
C GLY A 155 -0.83 -9.10 -27.98
N VAL A 156 -1.23 -10.31 -27.59
CA VAL A 156 -1.30 -10.71 -26.18
C VAL A 156 0.10 -10.82 -25.60
N HIS A 157 1.06 -11.36 -26.34
CA HIS A 157 2.47 -11.42 -25.91
C HIS A 157 3.05 -10.03 -25.66
N VAL A 158 2.82 -9.07 -26.57
CA VAL A 158 3.29 -7.69 -26.38
C VAL A 158 2.63 -7.04 -25.17
N VAL A 159 1.32 -7.22 -24.96
CA VAL A 159 0.62 -6.68 -23.80
C VAL A 159 1.16 -7.29 -22.50
N HIS A 160 1.37 -8.61 -22.46
CA HIS A 160 1.93 -9.30 -21.31
C HIS A 160 3.34 -8.75 -20.97
N ASP A 161 4.21 -8.57 -21.96
CA ASP A 161 5.55 -8.00 -21.75
C ASP A 161 5.51 -6.57 -21.19
N VAL A 162 4.56 -5.75 -21.65
CA VAL A 162 4.39 -4.37 -21.18
C VAL A 162 3.85 -4.36 -19.75
N LEU A 163 2.84 -5.16 -19.44
CA LEU A 163 2.28 -5.27 -18.09
C LEU A 163 3.34 -5.76 -17.10
N PHE A 164 4.11 -6.77 -17.49
CA PHE A 164 5.21 -7.28 -16.69
C PHE A 164 6.34 -6.26 -16.49
N SER A 165 6.69 -5.49 -17.53
CA SER A 165 7.65 -4.39 -17.39
C SER A 165 7.13 -3.29 -16.47
N LEU A 166 5.82 -3.01 -16.48
CA LEU A 166 5.19 -1.98 -15.67
C LEU A 166 5.09 -2.40 -14.19
N THR A 167 4.81 -3.68 -13.91
CA THR A 167 4.81 -4.22 -12.53
C THR A 167 6.20 -4.09 -11.91
N ILE A 168 7.27 -4.49 -12.61
CA ILE A 168 8.65 -4.31 -12.14
C ILE A 168 8.96 -2.84 -11.85
N LEU A 169 8.55 -1.93 -12.75
CA LEU A 169 8.77 -0.50 -12.56
C LEU A 169 8.07 -0.01 -11.27
N ILE A 170 6.81 -0.39 -11.07
CA ILE A 170 6.04 0.01 -9.89
C ILE A 170 6.63 -0.62 -8.61
N LEU A 171 7.01 -1.91 -8.63
CA LEU A 171 7.75 -2.57 -7.55
C LEU A 171 9.00 -1.75 -7.16
N SER A 172 9.82 -1.38 -8.16
CA SER A 172 11.08 -0.67 -7.91
C SER A 172 10.86 0.70 -7.27
N ILE A 173 9.82 1.44 -7.68
CA ILE A 173 9.44 2.73 -7.07
C ILE A 173 9.06 2.52 -5.60
N PHE A 174 8.24 1.49 -5.31
CA PHE A 174 7.82 1.19 -3.94
C PHE A 174 8.97 0.70 -3.05
N GLU A 175 9.95 -0.01 -3.61
CA GLU A 175 11.14 -0.42 -2.87
C GLU A 175 12.04 0.77 -2.55
N VAL A 176 12.27 1.67 -3.52
CA VAL A 176 13.02 2.91 -3.30
C VAL A 176 12.33 3.78 -2.25
N GLU A 177 11.01 3.87 -2.27
CA GLU A 177 10.22 4.56 -1.24
C GLU A 177 10.47 3.97 0.16
N LEU A 178 10.38 2.64 0.30
CA LEU A 178 10.65 1.96 1.58
C LEU A 178 12.07 2.18 2.06
N LEU A 179 13.07 2.05 1.18
CA LEU A 179 14.47 2.27 1.51
C LEU A 179 14.72 3.71 1.92
N THR A 180 14.06 4.67 1.27
CA THR A 180 14.15 6.09 1.62
C THR A 180 13.57 6.34 3.01
N MET A 181 12.40 5.75 3.32
CA MET A 181 11.82 5.85 4.67
C MET A 181 12.70 5.20 5.73
N MET A 182 13.26 4.02 5.46
CA MET A 182 14.22 3.35 6.34
C MET A 182 15.45 4.22 6.60
N TYR A 183 15.99 4.85 5.54
CA TYR A 183 17.14 5.75 5.65
C TYR A 183 16.83 7.00 6.48
N LEU A 184 15.65 7.61 6.31
CA LEU A 184 15.25 8.82 7.01
C LEU A 184 14.95 8.57 8.50
N ILE A 185 14.21 7.53 8.83
CA ILE A 185 13.83 7.19 10.22
C ILE A 185 15.05 6.67 11.00
N GLY A 186 15.96 5.98 10.33
CA GLY A 186 17.15 5.39 10.90
C GLY A 186 16.93 3.94 11.32
N VAL A 187 18.00 3.16 11.14
CA VAL A 187 18.03 1.70 11.24
C VAL A 187 17.62 1.21 12.64
N ASP A 188 18.07 1.87 13.71
CA ASP A 188 17.87 1.43 15.09
C ASP A 188 16.40 1.46 15.55
N LYS A 189 15.62 2.46 15.14
CA LYS A 189 14.18 2.53 15.47
C LYS A 189 13.34 1.68 14.52
N PHE A 190 13.79 1.53 13.28
CA PHE A 190 13.11 0.71 12.28
C PHE A 190 13.05 -0.76 12.69
N PHE A 191 14.13 -1.29 13.31
CA PHE A 191 14.19 -2.68 13.77
C PHE A 191 13.26 -3.02 14.96
N VAL A 192 12.70 -2.03 15.64
CA VAL A 192 11.76 -2.25 16.75
C VAL A 192 10.40 -2.72 16.23
N ARG A 193 10.04 -2.34 15.00
CA ARG A 193 8.76 -2.70 14.37
C ARG A 193 8.97 -3.81 13.35
N VAL A 194 8.76 -5.05 13.79
CA VAL A 194 8.94 -6.28 12.99
C VAL A 194 8.25 -6.21 11.62
N LEU A 195 7.08 -5.58 11.54
CA LEU A 195 6.29 -5.50 10.31
C LEU A 195 7.00 -4.72 9.18
N TYR A 196 7.79 -3.70 9.49
CA TYR A 196 8.53 -2.97 8.45
C TYR A 196 9.71 -3.76 7.91
N ILE A 197 10.38 -4.56 8.75
CA ILE A 197 11.47 -5.44 8.32
C ILE A 197 10.92 -6.54 7.41
N VAL A 198 9.81 -7.15 7.82
CA VAL A 198 9.15 -8.20 7.04
C VAL A 198 8.69 -7.64 5.69
N ASP A 199 8.10 -6.44 5.67
CA ASP A 199 7.70 -5.78 4.43
C ASP A 199 8.90 -5.51 3.50
N LEU A 200 9.98 -4.94 4.03
CA LEU A 200 11.20 -4.72 3.26
C LEU A 200 11.76 -6.02 2.68
N PHE A 201 11.89 -7.06 3.51
CA PHE A 201 12.38 -8.35 3.07
C PHE A 201 11.51 -8.97 1.98
N ILE A 202 10.19 -8.97 2.17
CA ILE A 202 9.24 -9.53 1.20
C ILE A 202 9.29 -8.77 -0.12
N VAL A 203 9.28 -7.43 -0.09
CA VAL A 203 9.34 -6.61 -1.30
C VAL A 203 10.65 -6.83 -2.05
N THR A 204 11.80 -6.85 -1.35
CA THR A 204 13.10 -7.10 -1.97
C THR A 204 13.19 -8.50 -2.58
N VAL A 205 12.72 -9.54 -1.88
CA VAL A 205 12.67 -10.90 -2.43
C VAL A 205 11.76 -10.96 -3.66
N SER A 206 10.59 -10.29 -3.62
CA SER A 206 9.69 -10.20 -4.77
C SER A 206 10.36 -9.54 -5.98
N LEU A 207 11.04 -8.40 -5.79
CA LEU A 207 11.73 -7.72 -6.89
C LEU A 207 12.85 -8.58 -7.47
N VAL A 208 13.65 -9.22 -6.61
CA VAL A 208 14.73 -10.11 -7.05
C VAL A 208 14.16 -11.28 -7.84
N LEU A 209 13.08 -11.90 -7.38
CA LEU A 209 12.43 -12.99 -8.10
C LEU A 209 11.91 -12.51 -9.46
N GLU A 210 11.23 -11.36 -9.56
CA GLU A 210 10.73 -10.86 -10.84
C GLU A 210 11.87 -10.52 -11.83
N ILE A 211 12.96 -9.92 -11.37
CA ILE A 211 14.15 -9.66 -12.20
C ILE A 211 14.79 -10.98 -12.65
N LEU A 212 14.86 -11.96 -11.75
CA LEU A 212 15.39 -13.29 -12.04
C LEU A 212 14.52 -14.00 -13.09
N PHE A 213 13.20 -13.90 -13.00
CA PHE A 213 12.27 -14.44 -13.99
C PHE A 213 12.47 -13.85 -15.38
N ARG A 214 12.70 -12.53 -15.43
CA ARG A 214 12.95 -11.86 -16.70
C ARG A 214 14.25 -12.31 -17.37
N THR A 215 15.28 -12.57 -16.56
CA THR A 215 16.64 -12.86 -17.03
C THR A 215 16.89 -14.35 -17.25
N LEU A 216 16.33 -15.21 -16.40
CA LEU A 216 16.38 -16.66 -16.49
C LEU A 216 15.07 -17.15 -17.09
N HIS A 217 15.01 -17.13 -18.43
CA HIS A 217 13.92 -17.64 -19.26
C HIS A 217 13.76 -19.19 -19.19
N ASN A 218 13.92 -19.77 -18.00
CA ASN A 218 14.08 -21.21 -17.79
C ASN A 218 12.80 -21.86 -17.23
N GLN A 219 12.68 -23.15 -17.53
CA GLN A 219 11.54 -24.08 -17.31
C GLN A 219 11.01 -24.22 -15.86
N ILE A 220 11.52 -23.44 -14.89
CA ILE A 220 11.10 -23.47 -13.47
C ILE A 220 9.96 -22.46 -13.21
N ALA A 221 9.37 -21.88 -14.26
CA ALA A 221 8.38 -20.81 -14.14
C ALA A 221 7.04 -21.23 -13.53
N SER A 222 6.64 -22.50 -13.63
CA SER A 222 5.30 -22.94 -13.20
C SER A 222 5.06 -22.78 -11.70
N ASP A 223 5.99 -23.25 -10.87
CA ASP A 223 5.78 -23.34 -9.42
C ASP A 223 6.02 -22.00 -8.72
N LEU A 224 6.91 -21.19 -9.29
CA LEU A 224 7.23 -19.88 -8.76
C LEU A 224 6.20 -18.80 -9.12
N ILE A 225 5.39 -19.00 -10.17
CA ILE A 225 4.33 -18.06 -10.54
C ILE A 225 3.33 -17.88 -9.39
N GLY A 226 2.98 -18.96 -8.69
CA GLY A 226 2.10 -18.90 -7.52
C GLY A 226 2.73 -18.13 -6.35
N ILE A 227 4.04 -18.31 -6.14
CA ILE A 227 4.80 -17.61 -5.11
C ILE A 227 4.88 -16.11 -5.43
N LEU A 228 5.07 -15.74 -6.69
CA LEU A 228 5.05 -14.34 -7.13
C LEU A 228 3.69 -13.68 -6.87
N ILE A 229 2.58 -14.35 -7.20
CA ILE A 229 1.23 -13.85 -6.90
C ILE A 229 1.06 -13.64 -5.40
N PHE A 230 1.53 -14.57 -4.56
CA PHE A 230 1.48 -14.41 -3.10
C PHE A 230 2.26 -13.18 -2.62
N PHE A 231 3.47 -12.96 -3.13
CA PHE A 231 4.27 -11.77 -2.79
C PHE A 231 3.63 -10.48 -3.30
N ARG A 232 2.92 -10.51 -4.42
CA ARG A 232 2.14 -9.35 -4.89
C ARG A 232 0.93 -9.09 -3.99
N LEU A 233 0.24 -10.14 -3.52
CA LEU A 233 -0.85 -10.01 -2.55
C LEU A 233 -0.38 -9.46 -1.19
N TRP A 234 0.89 -9.64 -0.84
CA TRP A 234 1.46 -9.04 0.37
C TRP A 234 1.29 -7.51 0.40
N ARG A 235 1.23 -6.85 -0.76
CA ARG A 235 0.95 -5.41 -0.85
C ARG A 235 -0.35 -5.03 -0.13
N PHE A 236 -1.37 -5.89 -0.09
CA PHE A 236 -2.59 -5.64 0.69
C PHE A 236 -2.33 -5.57 2.18
N VAL A 237 -1.48 -6.46 2.69
CA VAL A 237 -1.03 -6.43 4.09
C VAL A 237 -0.26 -5.15 4.37
N ARG A 238 0.62 -4.73 3.45
CA ARG A 238 1.33 -3.44 3.55
C ARG A 238 0.39 -2.25 3.63
N ILE A 239 -0.61 -2.15 2.73
CA ILE A 239 -1.63 -1.10 2.76
C ILE A 239 -2.38 -1.14 4.07
N GLY A 240 -2.83 -2.32 4.48
CA GLY A 240 -3.59 -2.53 5.70
C GLY A 240 -2.81 -2.05 6.91
N HIS A 241 -1.54 -2.44 7.02
CA HIS A 241 -0.66 -1.98 8.09
C HIS A 241 -0.45 -0.47 8.05
N GLY A 242 -0.19 0.11 6.87
CA GLY A 242 -0.04 1.57 6.71
C GLY A 242 -1.29 2.35 7.12
N LEU A 243 -2.47 1.86 6.72
CA LEU A 243 -3.77 2.44 7.06
C LEU A 243 -4.09 2.31 8.55
N ILE A 244 -3.84 1.14 9.12
CA ILE A 244 -4.08 0.83 10.54
C ILE A 244 -3.20 1.71 11.40
N ALA A 245 -1.91 1.79 11.09
CA ALA A 245 -0.98 2.65 11.81
C ALA A 245 -1.41 4.14 11.72
N SER A 246 -1.84 4.61 10.55
CA SER A 246 -2.40 5.97 10.38
C SER A 246 -3.68 6.20 11.19
N THR A 247 -4.56 5.18 11.26
CA THR A 247 -5.83 5.29 11.99
C THR A 247 -5.61 5.28 13.50
N TYR A 248 -4.69 4.47 14.01
CA TYR A 248 -4.33 4.44 15.43
C TYR A 248 -3.78 5.79 15.88
N GLU A 249 -2.92 6.44 15.09
CA GLU A 249 -2.40 7.77 15.41
C GLU A 249 -3.52 8.82 15.47
N MET A 250 -4.42 8.80 14.48
CA MET A 250 -5.54 9.76 14.46
C MET A 250 -6.53 9.53 15.61
N GLN A 251 -6.60 8.31 16.14
CA GLN A 251 -7.38 7.98 17.33
C GLN A 251 -6.66 8.43 18.60
N GLU A 252 -5.34 8.25 18.70
CA GLU A 252 -4.55 8.65 19.86
C GLU A 252 -4.56 10.17 20.04
N GLU A 253 -4.38 10.95 18.96
CA GLU A 253 -4.46 12.42 19.04
C GLU A 253 -5.85 12.89 19.50
N LYS A 254 -6.91 12.25 18.99
CA LYS A 254 -8.28 12.55 19.44
C LYS A 254 -8.47 12.16 20.90
N LEU A 255 -7.97 11.00 21.32
CA LEU A 255 -8.06 10.52 22.69
C LEU A 255 -7.37 11.49 23.65
N GLU A 256 -6.20 12.02 23.29
CA GLU A 256 -5.51 13.05 24.07
C GLU A 256 -6.31 14.36 24.13
N MET A 257 -6.85 14.84 23.01
CA MET A 257 -7.72 16.03 23.02
C MET A 257 -8.97 15.82 23.90
N TRP A 258 -9.57 14.64 23.85
CA TRP A 258 -10.70 14.29 24.72
C TRP A 258 -10.30 14.24 26.20
N LYS A 259 -9.12 13.69 26.53
CA LYS A 259 -8.58 13.70 27.91
C LYS A 259 -8.36 15.12 28.41
N GLU A 260 -7.73 15.99 27.62
CA GLU A 260 -7.52 17.40 27.98
C GLU A 260 -8.84 18.14 28.19
N TYR A 261 -9.83 17.90 27.32
CA TYR A 261 -11.16 18.51 27.43
C TYR A 261 -11.90 18.05 28.69
N VAL A 262 -11.84 16.76 29.03
CA VAL A 262 -12.42 16.22 30.26
C VAL A 262 -11.74 16.82 31.50
N GLU A 263 -10.41 16.96 31.49
CA GLU A 263 -9.68 17.58 32.60
C GLU A 263 -10.05 19.07 32.77
N GLU A 264 -10.26 19.80 31.67
CA GLU A 264 -10.73 21.19 31.70
C GLU A 264 -12.15 21.30 32.27
N LEU A 265 -13.07 20.43 31.84
CA LEU A 265 -14.42 20.33 32.39
C LEU A 265 -14.41 20.01 33.88
N GLU A 266 -13.57 19.07 34.32
CA GLU A 266 -13.44 18.71 35.75
C GLU A 266 -12.97 19.92 36.58
N LYS A 267 -12.02 20.72 36.07
CA LYS A 267 -11.54 21.95 36.72
C LYS A 267 -12.65 23.01 36.81
N ILE A 268 -13.47 23.16 35.77
CA ILE A 268 -14.61 24.10 35.78
C ILE A 268 -15.67 23.63 36.78
N VAL A 269 -16.02 22.34 36.77
CA VAL A 269 -16.99 21.76 37.71
C VAL A 269 -16.50 21.90 39.15
N LYS A 270 -15.22 21.67 39.46
CA LYS A 270 -14.67 21.92 40.81
C LYS A 270 -14.81 23.39 41.24
N ARG A 271 -14.50 24.34 40.35
CA ARG A 271 -14.61 25.79 40.63
C ARG A 271 -16.05 26.25 40.85
N VAL A 272 -17.00 25.72 40.07
CA VAL A 272 -18.43 26.04 40.23
C VAL A 272 -19.03 25.26 41.41
N GLY A 273 -18.58 24.04 41.64
CA GLY A 273 -18.98 23.17 42.75
C GLY A 273 -18.61 23.72 44.13
N GLU A 274 -17.52 24.48 44.25
CA GLU A 274 -17.20 25.25 45.47
C GLU A 274 -18.24 26.34 45.80
N ASN A 275 -19.09 26.74 44.84
CA ASN A 275 -20.16 27.73 45.03
C ASN A 275 -21.57 27.10 45.15
N LEU A 276 -21.70 25.77 45.11
CA LEU A 276 -22.98 25.09 45.32
C LEU A 276 -23.14 24.79 46.82
N PRO A 277 -24.25 25.20 47.47
CA PRO A 277 -24.55 24.75 48.83
C PRO A 277 -24.57 23.23 48.85
N GLN A 278 -23.86 22.67 49.83
CA GLN A 278 -23.60 21.25 50.03
C GLN A 278 -24.89 20.51 50.43
N ASN A 279 -25.89 20.49 49.56
CA ASN A 279 -27.10 19.69 49.70
C ASN A 279 -27.15 18.75 48.49
N ARG A 280 -26.24 17.77 48.49
CA ARG A 280 -26.23 16.70 47.49
C ARG A 280 -27.32 15.69 47.89
N PRO A 281 -28.42 15.52 47.14
CA PRO A 281 -29.36 14.45 47.42
C PRO A 281 -28.69 13.09 47.22
N HIS A 282 -28.95 12.19 48.16
CA HIS A 282 -28.25 10.93 48.43
C HIS A 282 -28.50 9.82 47.39
N SER A 283 -28.89 10.13 46.15
CA SER A 283 -29.55 9.17 45.25
C SER A 283 -28.71 8.65 44.08
N PHE A 284 -27.38 8.72 44.13
CA PHE A 284 -26.52 8.18 43.05
C PHE A 284 -25.39 7.26 43.54
N SER A 285 -25.45 6.82 44.79
CA SER A 285 -24.43 5.96 45.40
C SER A 285 -24.70 4.46 45.22
N ASP A 286 -25.92 4.04 44.88
CA ASP A 286 -26.32 2.64 45.09
C ASP A 286 -26.54 1.81 43.81
N GLU A 287 -26.38 2.36 42.60
CA GLU A 287 -26.61 1.56 41.36
C GLU A 287 -25.38 0.80 40.84
N ASN A 288 -24.17 0.98 41.39
CA ASN A 288 -22.96 0.29 40.91
C ASN A 288 -22.43 -0.84 41.79
N GLU A 289 -23.10 -1.17 42.90
CA GLU A 289 -22.70 -2.28 43.78
C GLU A 289 -23.60 -3.51 43.68
N GLN A 290 -24.69 -3.44 42.89
CA GLN A 290 -25.64 -4.55 42.73
C GLN A 290 -25.45 -5.39 41.45
N GLU A 291 -24.51 -5.03 40.57
CA GLU A 291 -24.20 -5.82 39.36
C GLU A 291 -22.93 -6.68 39.50
N ARG A 292 -22.33 -6.78 40.70
CA ARG A 292 -21.06 -7.50 40.93
C ARG A 292 -21.16 -8.80 41.75
N GLU A 293 -22.34 -9.41 41.89
CA GLU A 293 -22.53 -10.85 42.22
C GLU A 293 -23.93 -11.27 41.70
N PRO A 294 -24.10 -12.28 40.82
CA PRO A 294 -23.64 -13.66 41.04
C PRO A 294 -23.20 -14.42 39.75
N ALA A 295 -21.94 -14.84 39.68
CA ALA A 295 -21.50 -15.92 38.78
C ALA A 295 -20.64 -16.95 39.53
N ARG A 296 -20.97 -17.18 40.79
CA ARG A 296 -20.42 -18.25 41.62
C ARG A 296 -21.56 -19.24 41.88
N ASN A 297 -21.86 -20.07 40.89
CA ASN A 297 -22.52 -21.40 40.97
C ASN A 297 -23.02 -21.80 39.57
N LEU A 298 -22.12 -22.36 38.75
CA LEU A 298 -22.37 -23.38 37.73
C LEU A 298 -21.03 -23.95 37.27
#